data_AF-A0A7S1JI88-F1
#
_entry.id   AF-A0A7S1JI88-F1
#
_cell.length_a   1.000
_cell.length_b   1.000
_cell.length_c   1.000
_cell.angle_alpha   90.00
_cell.angle_beta   90.00
_cell.angle_gamma   90.00
#
_symmetry.space_group_name_H-M   'P 1'
#
loop_
_entity.id
_entity.type
_entity.pdbx_description
1 polymer ?
#
loop_
_entity_poly.entity_id
_entity_poly.type
_entity_poly.pdbx_seq_one_letter_code
_entity_poly.pdbx_strand_id
1 'polypeptide(L)'
;MDGETDADGYVMRVGDRLLDVTGRPILELKERYTPLRPAGYGDPTRQSHTYIAAERASGREVFVKDVPTDRSGRNREKGILYYLRDVVGGKYPQLQTMREHYSGNDRDAYVFDKCPGGDLEGLCVSGAWNCEKTIRDLFKGMVTAVKQCHEAGIYHGDIKPDNFLLWDKSMKDIRLTDFNTSLAICVSRRTERT
;
A
#
# COMPACT_ATOMS: atom_id res chain seq x y z
N MET A 1 -7.62 17.98 30.05
CA MET A 1 -8.50 18.41 28.95
C MET A 1 -8.87 17.14 28.25
N ASP A 2 -10.06 16.67 28.54
CA ASP A 2 -10.47 15.29 28.36
C ASP A 2 -11.07 15.19 26.96
N GLY A 3 -10.37 14.47 26.07
CA GLY A 3 -10.81 14.25 24.70
C GLY A 3 -11.79 13.08 24.66
N GLU A 4 -12.96 13.29 24.06
CA GLU A 4 -13.89 12.20 23.78
C GLU A 4 -13.40 11.41 22.57
N THR A 5 -13.22 10.11 22.76
CA THR A 5 -13.06 9.11 21.71
C THR A 5 -14.43 8.67 21.20
N ASP A 6 -14.55 8.44 19.88
CA ASP A 6 -15.74 7.78 19.34
C ASP A 6 -15.83 6.30 19.80
N ALA A 7 -16.98 5.66 19.52
CA ALA A 7 -17.31 4.33 20.00
C ALA A 7 -16.31 3.22 19.56
N ASP A 8 -15.44 3.52 18.59
CA ASP A 8 -14.45 2.60 18.04
C ASP A 8 -13.00 2.96 18.44
N GLY A 9 -12.76 4.12 19.08
CA GLY A 9 -11.47 4.48 19.68
C GLY A 9 -10.41 5.05 18.72
N TYR A 10 -10.79 5.51 17.51
CA TYR A 10 -9.83 5.90 16.46
C TYR A 10 -9.70 7.41 16.22
N VAL A 11 -10.54 8.23 16.86
CA VAL A 11 -10.55 9.69 16.66
C VAL A 11 -10.59 10.41 18.01
N MET A 12 -9.67 11.36 18.23
CA MET A 12 -9.73 12.28 19.37
C MET A 12 -10.16 13.68 18.91
N ARG A 13 -11.23 14.20 19.53
CA ARG A 13 -11.71 15.57 19.33
C ARG A 13 -11.21 16.46 20.48
N VAL A 14 -10.47 17.53 20.15
CA VAL A 14 -10.04 18.55 21.11
C VAL A 14 -10.44 19.93 20.58
N GLY A 15 -11.52 20.50 21.14
CA GLY A 15 -12.11 21.75 20.65
C GLY A 15 -12.66 21.61 19.22
N ASP A 16 -12.34 22.57 18.35
CA ASP A 16 -12.71 22.57 16.92
C ASP A 16 -11.78 21.70 16.03
N ARG A 17 -10.90 20.88 16.63
CA ARG A 17 -9.86 20.13 15.89
C ARG A 17 -10.06 18.61 16.01
N LEU A 18 -9.93 17.94 14.86
CA LEU A 18 -9.93 16.47 14.71
C LEU A 18 -8.50 15.97 14.46
N LEU A 19 -8.00 15.11 15.35
CA LEU A 19 -6.64 14.58 15.35
C LEU A 19 -6.61 13.14 14.82
N ASP A 20 -5.48 12.70 14.26
CA ASP A 20 -5.25 11.26 14.07
C ASP A 20 -4.99 10.56 15.41
N VAL A 21 -4.87 9.23 15.43
CA VAL A 21 -4.58 8.41 16.63
C VAL A 21 -3.29 8.79 17.37
N THR A 22 -2.48 9.71 16.84
CA THR A 22 -1.23 10.22 17.42
C THR A 22 -1.26 11.72 17.75
N GLY A 23 -2.37 12.41 17.51
CA GLY A 23 -2.53 13.81 17.90
C GLY A 23 -1.99 14.85 16.90
N ARG A 24 -1.68 14.50 15.63
CA ARG A 24 -0.98 15.43 14.71
C ARG A 24 -1.73 15.71 13.39
N PRO A 25 -1.51 16.87 12.74
CA PRO A 25 -2.14 17.18 11.47
C PRO A 25 -1.22 16.93 10.26
N ILE A 26 -1.68 16.10 9.30
CA ILE A 26 -1.30 16.20 7.89
C ILE A 26 -2.42 17.01 7.21
N LEU A 27 -2.27 18.34 7.18
CA LEU A 27 -3.35 19.27 6.80
C LEU A 27 -3.88 18.99 5.39
N GLU A 28 -2.99 18.82 4.42
CA GLU A 28 -3.35 18.57 3.01
C GLU A 28 -4.06 17.21 2.80
N LEU A 29 -3.65 16.16 3.51
CA LEU A 29 -4.32 14.87 3.44
C LEU A 29 -5.76 14.98 3.94
N LYS A 30 -5.99 15.73 5.03
CA LYS A 30 -7.32 15.92 5.65
C LYS A 30 -8.26 16.77 4.79
N GLU A 31 -7.70 17.71 4.01
CA GLU A 31 -8.46 18.51 3.04
C GLU A 31 -9.05 17.66 1.92
N ARG A 32 -8.41 16.54 1.56
CA ARG A 32 -8.85 15.69 0.45
C ARG A 32 -9.42 14.35 0.85
N TYR A 33 -9.03 13.79 1.98
CA TYR A 33 -9.42 12.45 2.41
C TYR A 33 -10.02 12.44 3.82
N THR A 34 -11.06 11.61 3.99
CA THR A 34 -11.71 11.34 5.28
C THR A 34 -11.39 9.90 5.70
N PRO A 35 -10.66 9.67 6.81
CA PRO A 35 -10.44 8.32 7.34
C PRO A 35 -11.77 7.62 7.62
N LEU A 36 -11.86 6.33 7.32
CA LEU A 36 -13.07 5.53 7.50
C LEU A 36 -12.90 4.43 8.54
N ARG A 37 -11.87 3.57 8.37
CA ARG A 37 -11.66 2.37 9.20
C ARG A 37 -10.24 1.81 9.02
N PRO A 38 -9.75 0.98 9.94
CA PRO A 38 -8.53 0.20 9.73
C PRO A 38 -8.60 -0.64 8.44
N ALA A 39 -7.48 -0.80 7.73
CA ALA A 39 -7.48 -1.46 6.43
C ALA A 39 -7.85 -2.95 6.51
N GLY A 40 -7.49 -3.61 7.62
CA GLY A 40 -7.65 -5.05 7.80
C GLY A 40 -6.67 -5.89 6.97
N TYR A 41 -5.73 -5.24 6.27
CA TYR A 41 -4.61 -5.85 5.54
C TYR A 41 -3.40 -4.89 5.51
N GLY A 42 -2.23 -5.43 5.19
CA GLY A 42 -0.93 -4.73 5.23
C GLY A 42 -0.27 -4.81 6.61
N ASP A 43 1.07 -4.84 6.65
CA ASP A 43 1.86 -5.13 7.86
C ASP A 43 1.67 -4.05 8.96
N PRO A 44 0.98 -4.37 10.08
CA PRO A 44 0.90 -3.48 11.22
C PRO A 44 2.17 -3.61 12.05
N THR A 45 3.28 -3.05 11.56
CA THR A 45 4.45 -2.86 12.42
C THR A 45 4.10 -1.88 13.54
N ARG A 46 4.79 -1.96 14.69
CA ARG A 46 4.57 -1.07 15.86
C ARG A 46 4.65 0.44 15.55
N GLN A 47 5.12 0.83 14.37
CA GLN A 47 5.36 2.21 14.00
C GLN A 47 4.51 2.69 12.82
N SER A 48 3.89 1.79 12.04
CA SER A 48 3.09 2.09 10.87
C SER A 48 1.59 1.84 11.11
N HIS A 49 0.74 2.73 10.60
CA HIS A 49 -0.71 2.58 10.66
C HIS A 49 -1.30 2.50 9.25
N THR A 50 -2.19 1.55 9.01
CA THR A 50 -2.85 1.36 7.72
C THR A 50 -4.36 1.49 7.86
N TYR A 51 -4.98 2.32 7.01
CA TYR A 51 -6.41 2.57 7.07
C TYR A 51 -7.01 2.85 5.69
N ILE A 52 -8.32 2.62 5.57
CA ILE A 52 -9.09 3.05 4.42
C ILE A 52 -9.59 4.47 4.68
N ALA A 53 -9.48 5.33 3.67
CA ALA A 53 -10.06 6.68 3.66
C ALA A 53 -10.94 6.88 2.41
N ALA A 54 -11.88 7.82 2.45
CA ALA A 54 -12.65 8.25 1.30
C ALA A 54 -12.12 9.59 0.77
N GLU A 55 -11.88 9.68 -0.53
CA GLU A 55 -11.64 10.94 -1.22
C GLU A 55 -12.90 11.81 -1.17
N ARG A 56 -12.83 13.00 -0.56
CA ARG A 56 -14.00 13.86 -0.30
C ARG A 56 -14.75 14.26 -1.56
N ALA A 57 -14.02 14.50 -2.66
CA ALA A 57 -14.61 14.96 -3.90
C ALA A 57 -15.40 13.86 -4.64
N SER A 58 -14.96 12.60 -4.55
CA SER A 58 -15.48 11.49 -5.35
C SER A 58 -16.19 10.40 -4.53
N GLY A 59 -16.00 10.39 -3.21
CA GLY A 59 -16.40 9.31 -2.32
C GLY A 59 -15.57 8.03 -2.47
N ARG A 60 -14.55 8.03 -3.34
CA ARG A 60 -13.77 6.83 -3.64
C ARG A 60 -12.91 6.42 -2.46
N GLU A 61 -12.95 5.14 -2.14
CA GLU A 61 -12.09 4.57 -1.10
C GLU A 61 -10.65 4.36 -1.58
N VAL A 62 -9.70 4.72 -0.73
CA VAL A 62 -8.25 4.56 -0.91
C VAL A 62 -7.65 3.86 0.31
N PHE A 63 -6.51 3.22 0.11
CA PHE A 63 -5.69 2.69 1.20
C PHE A 63 -4.59 3.70 1.55
N VAL A 64 -4.43 4.01 2.83
CA VAL A 64 -3.41 4.94 3.33
C VAL A 64 -2.47 4.18 4.25
N LYS A 65 -1.17 4.24 3.93
CA LYS A 65 -0.07 3.77 4.77
C LYS A 65 0.59 4.98 5.42
N ASP A 66 0.32 5.18 6.70
CA ASP A 66 0.90 6.24 7.54
C ASP A 66 2.12 5.68 8.28
N VAL A 67 3.29 6.29 8.06
CA VAL A 67 4.58 5.79 8.55
C VAL A 67 5.39 6.90 9.21
N PRO A 68 6.34 6.60 10.11
CA PRO A 68 7.28 7.61 10.58
C PRO A 68 8.02 8.26 9.41
N THR A 69 8.11 9.59 9.40
CA THR A 69 8.97 10.29 8.45
C THR A 69 10.42 9.91 8.74
N ASP A 70 11.08 9.27 7.77
CA ASP A 70 12.52 9.04 7.82
C ASP A 70 13.27 10.28 7.33
N ARG A 71 13.83 11.04 8.27
CA ARG A 71 14.64 12.23 7.99
C ARG A 71 16.10 11.91 7.63
N SER A 72 16.52 10.65 7.71
CA SER A 72 17.89 10.25 7.37
C SER A 72 18.16 10.18 5.87
N GLY A 73 17.12 10.28 5.04
CA GLY A 73 17.24 10.18 3.58
C GLY A 73 17.56 8.78 3.08
N ARG A 74 17.51 7.76 3.95
CA ARG A 74 17.83 6.36 3.64
C ARG A 74 16.59 5.50 3.43
N ASN A 75 15.40 6.12 3.35
CA ASN A 75 14.15 5.43 3.11
C ASN A 75 14.12 4.90 1.68
N ARG A 76 14.58 3.65 1.53
CA ARG A 76 14.63 2.94 0.24
C ARG A 76 13.24 2.71 -0.33
N GLU A 77 12.25 2.40 0.52
CA GLU A 77 10.86 2.23 0.10
C GLU A 77 10.36 3.50 -0.60
N LYS A 78 10.54 4.67 0.01
CA LYS A 78 10.15 5.96 -0.56
C LYS A 78 10.70 6.13 -1.98
N GLY A 79 11.99 5.90 -2.19
CA GLY A 79 12.61 5.98 -3.52
C GLY A 79 11.96 5.03 -4.54
N ILE A 80 11.67 3.80 -4.15
CA ILE A 80 11.03 2.79 -5.01
C ILE A 80 9.59 3.17 -5.32
N LEU A 81 8.80 3.63 -4.35
CA LEU A 81 7.42 4.06 -4.55
C LEU A 81 7.32 5.23 -5.53
N TYR A 82 8.23 6.21 -5.43
CA TYR A 82 8.33 7.31 -6.39
C TYR A 82 8.73 6.81 -7.79
N TYR A 83 9.72 5.92 -7.88
CA TYR A 83 10.14 5.34 -9.16
C TYR A 83 9.01 4.53 -9.85
N LEU A 84 8.28 3.71 -9.09
CA LEU A 84 7.12 2.97 -9.60
C LEU A 84 6.03 3.91 -10.13
N ARG A 85 5.77 5.01 -9.43
CA ARG A 85 4.76 6.00 -9.85
C ARG A 85 5.21 6.80 -11.06
N ASP A 86 6.39 7.42 -11.01
CA ASP A 86 6.79 8.47 -11.94
C ASP A 86 7.54 7.94 -13.17
N VAL A 87 8.26 6.83 -13.03
CA VAL A 87 9.12 6.27 -14.10
C VAL A 87 8.50 5.03 -14.73
N VAL A 88 8.01 4.10 -13.91
CA VAL A 88 7.32 2.90 -14.42
C VAL A 88 5.93 3.25 -14.94
N GLY A 89 5.23 4.19 -14.29
CA GLY A 89 4.05 4.86 -14.85
C GLY A 89 2.90 3.92 -15.22
N GLY A 90 2.69 2.85 -14.45
CA GLY A 90 1.61 1.88 -14.70
C GLY A 90 1.89 0.87 -15.83
N LYS A 91 3.10 0.83 -16.39
CA LYS A 91 3.53 -0.20 -17.36
C LYS A 91 3.28 -1.63 -16.84
N TYR A 92 3.35 -1.80 -15.52
CA TYR A 92 3.26 -3.07 -14.83
C TYR A 92 2.04 -3.07 -13.89
N PRO A 93 0.85 -3.49 -14.38
CA PRO A 93 -0.39 -3.37 -13.61
C PRO A 93 -0.44 -4.30 -12.39
N GLN A 94 0.37 -5.37 -12.36
CA GLN A 94 0.50 -6.25 -11.21
C GLN A 94 1.42 -5.68 -10.11
N LEU A 95 1.90 -4.44 -10.23
CA LEU A 95 2.61 -3.74 -9.16
C LEU A 95 1.69 -2.66 -8.59
N GLN A 96 1.39 -2.74 -7.29
CA GLN A 96 0.63 -1.68 -6.64
C GLN A 96 1.47 -0.40 -6.62
N THR A 97 0.92 0.66 -7.22
CA THR A 97 1.59 1.93 -7.38
C THR A 97 0.96 2.96 -6.46
N MET A 98 1.81 3.77 -5.82
CA MET A 98 1.38 4.89 -4.99
C MET A 98 0.73 5.95 -5.87
N ARG A 99 -0.45 6.43 -5.46
CA ARG A 99 -1.14 7.55 -6.11
C ARG A 99 -0.49 8.86 -5.70
N GLU A 100 -0.40 9.06 -4.39
CA GLU A 100 -0.08 10.34 -3.79
C GLU A 100 0.74 10.10 -2.52
N HIS A 101 1.54 11.11 -2.17
CA HIS A 101 2.33 11.11 -0.95
C HIS A 101 2.21 12.47 -0.30
N TYR A 102 1.95 12.48 0.99
CA TYR A 102 1.87 13.67 1.82
C TYR A 102 2.95 13.58 2.90
N SER A 103 3.89 14.52 2.89
CA SER A 103 4.91 14.62 3.93
C SER A 103 4.41 15.48 5.08
N GLY A 104 4.46 14.95 6.29
CA GLY A 104 4.28 15.69 7.52
C GLY A 104 5.61 15.94 8.23
N ASN A 105 5.55 16.54 9.42
CA ASN A 105 6.74 16.77 10.24
C ASN A 105 7.34 15.45 10.76
N ASP A 106 6.51 14.49 11.17
CA ASP A 106 6.96 13.25 11.84
C ASP A 106 6.32 11.98 11.26
N ARG A 107 5.42 12.16 10.30
CA ARG A 107 4.63 11.14 9.65
C ARG A 107 4.57 11.43 8.16
N ASP A 108 4.83 10.43 7.34
CA ASP A 108 4.58 10.45 5.89
C ASP A 108 3.35 9.56 5.62
N ALA A 109 2.44 10.02 4.76
CA ALA A 109 1.28 9.25 4.33
C ALA A 109 1.40 8.90 2.85
N TYR A 110 1.39 7.61 2.54
CA TYR A 110 1.35 7.09 1.18
C TYR A 110 -0.06 6.61 0.85
N VAL A 111 -0.64 7.16 -0.21
CA VAL A 111 -2.01 6.86 -0.65
C VAL A 111 -1.97 5.94 -1.85
N PHE A 112 -2.72 4.84 -1.80
CA PHE A 112 -2.84 3.83 -2.83
C PHE A 112 -4.30 3.60 -3.20
N ASP A 113 -4.56 3.08 -4.39
CA ASP A 113 -5.89 2.54 -4.67
C ASP A 113 -6.19 1.35 -3.75
N LYS A 114 -7.40 1.35 -3.18
CA LYS A 114 -7.87 0.25 -2.34
C LYS A 114 -8.06 -1.00 -3.21
N CYS A 115 -7.58 -2.14 -2.70
CA CYS A 115 -7.84 -3.46 -3.27
C CYS A 115 -8.97 -4.15 -2.46
N PRO A 116 -10.24 -4.13 -2.92
CA PRO A 116 -11.37 -4.60 -2.14
C PRO A 116 -11.44 -6.13 -1.97
N GLY A 117 -10.62 -6.87 -2.73
CA GLY A 117 -10.49 -8.32 -2.56
C GLY A 117 -9.60 -8.72 -1.38
N GLY A 118 -8.92 -7.78 -0.72
CA GLY A 118 -8.00 -8.06 0.39
C GLY A 118 -6.66 -8.61 -0.11
N ASP A 119 -5.91 -9.25 0.78
CA ASP A 119 -4.67 -9.96 0.47
C ASP A 119 -4.88 -11.47 0.26
N LEU A 120 -3.87 -12.16 -0.27
CA LEU A 120 -3.95 -13.61 -0.45
C LEU A 120 -3.86 -14.37 0.86
N GLU A 121 -3.31 -13.81 1.94
CA GLU A 121 -3.30 -14.48 3.25
C GLU A 121 -4.71 -14.64 3.80
N GLY A 122 -5.50 -13.57 3.83
CA GLY A 122 -6.91 -13.59 4.18
C GLY A 122 -7.72 -14.51 3.27
N LEU A 123 -7.40 -14.54 1.97
CA LEU A 123 -7.99 -15.53 1.07
C LEU A 123 -7.64 -16.96 1.50
N CYS A 124 -6.36 -17.23 1.81
CA CYS A 124 -5.88 -18.54 2.28
C CYS A 124 -6.65 -19.00 3.52
N VAL A 125 -6.78 -18.12 4.52
CA VAL A 125 -7.52 -18.37 5.78
C VAL A 125 -9.01 -18.61 5.52
N SER A 126 -9.64 -17.86 4.61
CA SER A 126 -11.07 -18.00 4.30
C SER A 126 -11.43 -19.33 3.62
N GLY A 127 -10.47 -20.00 2.98
CA GLY A 127 -10.72 -21.23 2.22
C GLY A 127 -11.46 -21.03 0.88
N ALA A 128 -11.68 -19.79 0.43
CA ALA A 128 -12.44 -19.49 -0.80
C ALA A 128 -11.72 -19.85 -2.11
N TRP A 129 -10.51 -20.43 -2.04
CA TRP A 129 -9.65 -20.81 -3.16
C TRP A 129 -9.79 -22.29 -3.58
N ASN A 130 -10.92 -22.92 -3.27
CA ASN A 130 -11.13 -24.37 -3.28
C ASN A 130 -11.16 -25.08 -4.65
N CYS A 131 -10.76 -24.44 -5.76
CA CYS A 131 -10.67 -25.10 -7.06
C CYS A 131 -9.29 -24.91 -7.71
N GLU A 132 -8.77 -25.99 -8.31
CA GLU A 132 -7.44 -26.03 -8.92
C GLU A 132 -7.24 -24.94 -9.98
N LYS A 133 -8.31 -24.62 -10.72
CA LYS A 133 -8.29 -23.54 -11.71
C LYS A 133 -8.01 -22.19 -11.08
N THR A 134 -8.71 -21.85 -9.98
CA THR A 134 -8.48 -20.61 -9.24
C THR A 134 -7.06 -20.56 -8.69
N ILE A 135 -6.59 -21.64 -8.07
CA ILE A 135 -5.22 -21.72 -7.52
C ILE A 135 -4.17 -21.47 -8.62
N ARG A 136 -4.33 -22.12 -9.77
CA ARG A 136 -3.44 -21.95 -10.92
C ARG A 136 -3.44 -20.51 -11.43
N ASP A 137 -4.61 -19.88 -11.52
CA ASP A 137 -4.73 -18.52 -12.03
C ASP A 137 -4.15 -17.50 -11.03
N LEU A 138 -4.35 -17.71 -9.72
CA LEU A 138 -3.71 -16.94 -8.66
C LEU A 138 -2.18 -17.06 -8.71
N PHE A 139 -1.66 -18.29 -8.79
CA PHE A 139 -0.23 -18.53 -8.86
C PHE A 139 0.42 -17.89 -10.10
N LYS A 140 -0.25 -17.97 -11.26
CA LYS A 140 0.19 -17.26 -12.47
C LYS A 140 0.24 -15.75 -12.26
N GLY A 141 -0.76 -15.18 -11.57
CA GLY A 141 -0.77 -13.77 -11.21
C GLY A 141 0.42 -13.39 -10.32
N MET A 142 0.70 -14.17 -9.28
CA MET A 142 1.87 -13.97 -8.41
C MET A 142 3.19 -14.00 -9.19
N VAL A 143 3.39 -15.01 -10.03
CA VAL A 143 4.61 -15.14 -10.87
C VAL A 143 4.72 -13.97 -11.85
N THR A 144 3.60 -13.52 -12.42
CA THR A 144 3.58 -12.35 -13.31
C THR A 144 3.97 -11.07 -12.57
N ALA A 145 3.44 -10.85 -11.37
CA ALA A 145 3.78 -9.70 -10.53
C ALA A 145 5.28 -9.67 -10.18
N VAL A 146 5.84 -10.82 -9.78
CA VAL A 146 7.28 -10.94 -9.49
C VAL A 146 8.12 -10.69 -10.74
N LYS A 147 7.73 -11.25 -11.90
CA LYS A 147 8.40 -10.99 -13.18
C LYS A 147 8.42 -9.49 -13.49
N GLN A 148 7.28 -8.81 -13.37
CA GLN A 148 7.20 -7.38 -13.62
C GLN A 148 8.01 -6.54 -12.64
N CYS A 149 8.06 -6.95 -11.37
CA CYS A 149 8.93 -6.34 -10.37
C CYS A 149 10.40 -6.39 -10.83
N HIS A 150 10.86 -7.55 -11.29
CA HIS A 150 12.22 -7.71 -11.82
C HIS A 150 12.45 -6.92 -13.12
N GLU A 151 11.48 -6.88 -14.03
CA GLU A 151 11.58 -6.08 -15.27
C GLU A 151 11.57 -4.57 -15.00
N ALA A 152 10.96 -4.12 -13.91
CA ALA A 152 11.08 -2.76 -13.41
C ALA A 152 12.46 -2.47 -12.80
N GLY A 153 13.33 -3.48 -12.67
CA GLY A 153 14.64 -3.35 -12.04
C GLY A 153 14.57 -3.35 -10.52
N ILE A 154 13.57 -4.02 -9.93
CA ILE A 154 13.37 -4.06 -8.48
C ILE A 154 13.44 -5.52 -8.00
N TYR A 155 14.18 -5.76 -6.92
CA TYR A 155 14.13 -6.98 -6.13
C TYR A 155 13.18 -6.75 -4.97
N HIS A 156 12.09 -7.51 -4.87
CA HIS A 156 11.08 -7.26 -3.85
C HIS A 156 11.59 -7.48 -2.42
N GLY A 157 12.30 -8.59 -2.18
CA GLY A 157 12.89 -8.93 -0.89
C GLY A 157 11.97 -9.66 0.09
N ASP A 158 10.65 -9.48 0.00
CA ASP A 158 9.67 -10.11 0.91
C ASP A 158 8.46 -10.71 0.17
N ILE A 159 8.64 -11.85 -0.49
CA ILE A 159 7.56 -12.53 -1.23
C ILE A 159 6.80 -13.47 -0.29
N LYS A 160 5.59 -13.07 0.09
CA LYS A 160 4.66 -13.83 0.96
C LYS A 160 3.20 -13.50 0.59
N PRO A 161 2.21 -14.35 0.94
CA PRO A 161 0.80 -14.16 0.55
C PRO A 161 0.22 -12.79 0.91
N ASP A 162 0.59 -12.25 2.06
CA ASP A 162 0.15 -10.96 2.61
C ASP A 162 0.47 -9.79 1.67
N ASN A 163 1.56 -9.90 0.90
CA ASN A 163 2.06 -8.87 -0.02
C ASN A 163 1.44 -8.97 -1.42
N PHE A 164 0.45 -9.85 -1.62
CA PHE A 164 -0.31 -9.93 -2.86
C PHE A 164 -1.76 -9.52 -2.61
N LEU A 165 -2.15 -8.39 -3.17
CA LEU A 165 -3.50 -7.85 -3.05
C LEU A 165 -4.37 -8.26 -4.24
N LEU A 166 -5.65 -8.43 -3.99
CA LEU A 166 -6.68 -8.69 -4.99
C LEU A 166 -7.39 -7.39 -5.34
N TRP A 167 -7.18 -6.90 -6.57
CA TRP A 167 -7.78 -5.66 -7.06
C TRP A 167 -9.30 -5.63 -6.97
N ASP A 168 -9.92 -6.81 -7.06
CA ASP A 168 -11.35 -7.00 -6.88
C ASP A 168 -11.65 -8.41 -6.35
N LYS A 169 -12.94 -8.69 -6.11
CA LYS A 169 -13.40 -9.99 -5.59
C LYS A 169 -13.42 -11.11 -6.64
N SER A 170 -13.08 -10.83 -7.91
CA SER A 170 -13.03 -11.86 -8.97
C SER A 170 -11.82 -12.77 -8.88
N MET A 171 -10.81 -12.40 -8.08
CA MET A 171 -9.54 -13.12 -7.91
C MET A 171 -8.67 -13.20 -9.18
N LYS A 172 -8.90 -12.33 -10.16
CA LYS A 172 -8.18 -12.35 -11.46
C LYS A 172 -7.06 -11.33 -11.60
N ASP A 173 -7.13 -10.23 -10.85
CA ASP A 173 -6.12 -9.17 -10.85
C ASP A 173 -5.42 -9.15 -9.49
N ILE A 174 -4.17 -9.63 -9.48
CA ILE A 174 -3.27 -9.67 -8.33
C ILE A 174 -2.25 -8.55 -8.47
N ARG A 175 -2.00 -7.83 -7.37
CA ARG A 175 -0.99 -6.79 -7.29
C ARG A 175 -0.01 -7.03 -6.15
N LEU A 176 1.27 -7.05 -6.46
CA LEU A 176 2.35 -7.07 -5.48
C LEU A 176 2.45 -5.71 -4.79
N THR A 177 2.58 -5.72 -3.48
CA THR A 177 2.68 -4.54 -2.62
C THR A 177 3.78 -4.70 -1.57
N ASP A 178 3.97 -3.65 -0.78
CA ASP A 178 4.90 -3.56 0.34
C ASP A 178 6.38 -3.68 -0.04
N PHE A 179 6.87 -2.65 -0.73
CA PHE A 179 8.26 -2.53 -1.19
C PHE A 179 9.24 -2.10 -0.08
N ASN A 180 8.89 -2.30 1.18
CA ASN A 180 9.66 -1.93 2.37
C ASN A 180 11.09 -2.52 2.39
N THR A 181 11.22 -3.77 1.95
CA THR A 181 12.50 -4.51 1.92
C THR A 181 13.15 -4.51 0.54
N SER A 182 12.57 -3.79 -0.41
CA SER A 182 12.97 -3.85 -1.81
C SER A 182 14.28 -3.11 -2.09
N LEU A 183 14.96 -3.59 -3.13
CA LEU A 183 16.22 -3.02 -3.61
C LEU A 183 16.13 -2.77 -5.12
N ALA A 184 16.65 -1.64 -5.57
CA ALA A 184 16.88 -1.42 -6.98
C ALA A 184 18.01 -2.36 -7.46
N ILE A 185 17.73 -3.15 -8.49
CA ILE A 185 18.70 -4.01 -9.15
C ILE A 185 19.22 -3.25 -10.36
N CYS A 186 20.54 -3.08 -10.44
CA CYS A 186 21.15 -2.67 -11.69
C CYS A 186 21.09 -3.86 -12.66
N VAL A 187 20.11 -3.85 -13.57
CA VAL A 187 20.12 -4.79 -14.70
C VAL A 187 21.28 -4.37 -15.59
N SER A 188 22.43 -5.02 -15.40
CA SER A 188 23.55 -4.89 -16.33
C SER A 188 23.00 -5.22 -17.71
N ARG A 189 22.84 -4.22 -18.58
CA ARG A 189 22.46 -4.46 -19.98
C ARG A 189 23.52 -5.40 -20.51
N ARG A 190 23.17 -6.68 -20.74
CA ARG A 190 23.98 -7.53 -21.62
C ARG A 190 23.99 -6.78 -22.94
N THR A 191 25.12 -6.17 -23.26
CA THR A 191 25.41 -5.74 -24.63
C THR A 191 25.21 -6.97 -25.49
N GLU A 192 24.15 -7.00 -26.28
CA GLU A 192 24.01 -7.94 -27.37
C GLU A 192 25.22 -7.72 -28.27
N ARG A 193 26.23 -8.61 -28.12
CA ARG A 193 27.27 -8.74 -29.12
C ARG A 193 26.59 -9.35 -30.34
N THR A 194 26.32 -8.47 -31.30
CA THR A 194 26.03 -8.82 -32.69
C THR A 194 27.24 -9.47 -33.34
#